data_AF-A0A4U9HAJ6-F1
#
_entry.id   AF-A0A4U9HAJ6-F1
#
_cell.length_a   1.000
_cell.length_b   1.000
_cell.length_c   1.000
_cell.angle_alpha   90.00
_cell.angle_beta   90.00
_cell.angle_gamma   90.00
#
_symmetry.space_group_name_H-M   'P 1'
#
loop_
_entity.id
_entity.type
_entity.pdbx_description
1 polymer ?
#
loop_
_entity_poly.entity_id
_entity_poly.type
_entity_poly.pdbx_seq_one_letter_code
_entity_poly.pdbx_strand_id
1 'polypeptide(L)'
;MYLGIDLGTSEVKALVVDESGAIVASHRAPLTIQRPQPHWSEQAPQAWWEATDYLMTTLREKVRSALVRHQGDRPVRADARRGAAG
;
A
#
# COMPACT_ATOMS: atom_id res chain seq x y z
N MET A 1 2.00 2.65 -11.23
CA MET A 1 1.92 2.18 -9.82
C MET A 1 1.23 0.83 -9.79
N TYR A 2 1.56 -0.02 -8.81
CA TYR A 2 0.97 -1.34 -8.63
C TYR A 2 0.55 -1.54 -7.16
N LEU A 3 -0.55 -2.28 -6.94
CA LEU A 3 -1.07 -2.63 -5.61
C LEU A 3 -0.90 -4.12 -5.38
N GLY A 4 -0.26 -4.49 -4.25
CA GLY A 4 -0.23 -5.86 -3.75
C GLY A 4 -1.08 -6.00 -2.51
N ILE A 5 -1.88 -7.08 -2.43
CA ILE A 5 -2.68 -7.46 -1.26
C ILE A 5 -2.31 -8.90 -0.87
N ASP A 6 -2.07 -9.12 0.42
CA ASP A 6 -1.77 -10.42 1.03
C ASP A 6 -2.80 -10.68 2.13
N LEU A 7 -3.73 -11.60 1.89
CA LEU A 7 -4.72 -12.07 2.87
C LEU A 7 -4.11 -13.24 3.65
N GLY A 8 -3.44 -12.93 4.75
CA GLY A 8 -2.86 -13.91 5.65
C GLY A 8 -3.85 -14.41 6.70
N THR A 9 -3.44 -15.39 7.50
CA THR A 9 -4.28 -15.96 8.57
C THR A 9 -4.46 -15.00 9.75
N SER A 10 -3.44 -14.21 10.09
CA SER A 10 -3.46 -13.30 11.25
C SER A 10 -3.68 -11.84 10.87
N GLU A 11 -3.52 -11.47 9.60
CA GLU A 11 -3.67 -10.09 9.12
C GLU A 11 -3.84 -10.04 7.60
N VAL A 12 -4.51 -8.98 7.13
CA VAL A 12 -4.42 -8.52 5.74
C VAL A 12 -3.30 -7.50 5.65
N LYS A 13 -2.47 -7.59 4.62
CA LYS A 13 -1.44 -6.60 4.32
C LYS A 13 -1.68 -6.05 2.92
N ALA A 14 -1.35 -4.79 2.71
CA ALA A 14 -1.22 -4.27 1.36
C ALA A 14 -0.11 -3.23 1.24
N LEU A 15 0.41 -3.11 0.04
CA LEU A 15 1.46 -2.17 -0.31
C LEU A 15 1.25 -1.64 -1.73
N VAL A 16 1.64 -0.39 -1.95
CA VAL A 16 1.68 0.24 -3.26
C VAL A 16 3.14 0.45 -3.64
N VAL A 17 3.50 0.03 -4.84
CA VAL A 17 4.81 0.33 -5.44
C VAL A 17 4.69 1.23 -6.67
N ASP A 18 5.74 1.98 -6.95
CA ASP A 18 5.89 2.70 -8.21
C ASP A 18 6.42 1.80 -9.34
N GLU A 19 6.69 2.39 -10.51
CA GLU A 19 7.17 1.65 -11.69
C GLU A 19 8.61 1.16 -11.57
N SER A 20 9.39 1.74 -10.65
CA SER A 20 10.74 1.26 -10.33
C SER A 20 10.73 0.12 -9.30
N GLY A 21 9.56 -0.21 -8.76
CA GLY A 21 9.40 -1.20 -7.68
C GLY A 21 9.61 -0.63 -6.28
N ALA A 22 9.79 0.69 -6.13
CA ALA A 22 9.95 1.31 -4.82
C ALA A 22 8.61 1.36 -4.08
N ILE A 23 8.62 1.10 -2.76
CA ILE A 23 7.42 1.13 -1.92
C ILE A 23 7.00 2.59 -1.68
N VAL A 24 5.80 2.92 -2.13
CA VAL A 24 5.17 4.24 -1.91
C VAL A 24 4.46 4.28 -0.57
N ALA A 25 3.73 3.21 -0.22
CA ALA A 25 3.04 3.08 1.06
C ALA A 25 2.74 1.62 1.37
N SER A 26 2.62 1.29 2.66
CA SER A 26 2.11 0.01 3.12
C SER A 26 1.26 0.12 4.39
N HIS A 27 0.38 -0.85 4.58
CA HIS A 27 -0.40 -1.00 5.80
C HIS A 27 -0.81 -2.45 6.04
N ARG A 28 -1.26 -2.74 7.26
CA ARG A 28 -1.73 -4.05 7.69
C ARG A 28 -2.91 -3.89 8.64
N ALA A 29 -3.84 -4.82 8.59
CA ALA A 29 -5.02 -4.88 9.45
C ALA A 29 -5.11 -6.28 10.08
N PRO A 30 -5.18 -6.40 11.41
CA PRO A 30 -5.21 -7.69 12.07
C PRO A 30 -6.51 -8.44 11.80
N LEU A 31 -6.44 -9.77 11.81
CA LEU A 31 -7.58 -10.68 11.78
C LEU A 31 -7.58 -11.53 13.04
N THR A 32 -8.76 -11.87 13.53
CA THR A 32 -8.92 -12.76 14.69
C THR A 32 -9.21 -14.18 14.21
N ILE A 33 -8.63 -15.17 14.87
CA ILE A 33 -8.91 -16.59 14.65
C ILE A 33 -9.81 -17.09 15.77
N GLN A 34 -10.91 -17.73 15.39
CA GLN A 34 -11.83 -18.41 16.29
C GLN A 34 -11.41 -19.88 16.45
N ARG A 35 -11.49 -20.39 17.67
CA ARG A 35 -11.17 -21.79 18.02
C ARG A 35 -12.32 -22.40 18.83
N PRO A 36 -13.50 -22.61 18.23
CA PRO A 36 -14.68 -23.06 18.96
C PRO A 36 -14.55 -24.51 19.47
N GLN A 37 -13.70 -25.32 18.84
CA GLN A 37 -13.43 -26.71 19.20
C GLN A 37 -11.92 -27.02 19.15
N PRO A 38 -11.44 -28.06 19.85
CA PRO A 38 -10.07 -28.54 19.70
C PRO A 38 -9.72 -28.80 18.23
N HIS A 39 -8.53 -28.36 17.81
CA HIS A 39 -8.00 -28.48 16.45
C HIS A 39 -8.70 -27.61 15.37
N TRP A 40 -9.70 -26.80 15.73
CA TRP A 40 -10.36 -25.92 14.78
C TRP A 40 -9.66 -24.55 14.72
N SER A 41 -9.67 -23.96 13.53
CA SER A 41 -9.12 -22.62 13.24
C SER A 41 -9.99 -21.96 12.19
N GLU A 42 -10.88 -21.09 12.63
CA GLU A 42 -11.92 -20.48 11.80
C GLU A 42 -11.81 -18.96 11.79
N GLN A 43 -12.34 -18.34 10.74
CA GLN A 43 -12.51 -16.91 10.62
C GLN A 43 -13.84 -16.63 9.93
N ALA A 44 -14.53 -15.56 10.34
CA ALA A 44 -15.67 -15.07 9.61
C ALA A 44 -15.20 -14.40 8.30
N PRO A 45 -15.72 -14.78 7.12
CA PRO A 45 -15.33 -14.13 5.85
C PRO A 45 -15.58 -12.61 5.84
N GLN A 46 -16.60 -12.17 6.58
CA GLN A 46 -16.89 -10.74 6.78
C GLN A 46 -15.72 -10.00 7.43
N ALA A 47 -14.98 -10.63 8.34
CA ALA A 47 -13.81 -10.01 8.98
C ALA A 47 -12.68 -9.75 7.99
N TRP A 48 -12.52 -10.59 6.95
CA TRP A 48 -11.57 -10.34 5.87
C TRP A 48 -11.93 -9.08 5.09
N TRP A 49 -13.22 -8.93 4.78
CA TRP A 49 -13.73 -7.76 4.06
C TRP A 49 -13.53 -6.47 4.85
N GLU A 50 -13.96 -6.45 6.11
CA GLU A 50 -13.85 -5.29 6.99
C GLU A 50 -12.39 -4.88 7.22
N ALA A 51 -11.49 -5.84 7.46
CA ALA A 51 -10.07 -5.58 7.60
C ALA A 51 -9.48 -5.01 6.29
N THR A 52 -9.89 -5.53 5.14
CA THR A 52 -9.42 -5.05 3.83
C THR A 52 -9.93 -3.63 3.55
N ASP A 53 -11.20 -3.34 3.82
CA ASP A 53 -11.79 -2.00 3.59
C ASP A 53 -11.13 -0.93 4.48
N TYR A 54 -10.96 -1.23 5.77
CA TYR A 54 -10.21 -0.38 6.70
C TYR A 54 -8.77 -0.15 6.21
N LEU A 55 -8.11 -1.23 5.77
CA LEU A 55 -6.74 -1.17 5.26
C LEU A 55 -6.66 -0.25 4.04
N MET A 56 -7.57 -0.41 3.07
CA MET A 56 -7.59 0.37 1.84
C MET A 56 -7.83 1.85 2.10
N THR A 57 -8.74 2.19 3.01
CA THR A 57 -8.98 3.57 3.43
C THR A 57 -7.71 4.19 4.02
N THR A 58 -7.05 3.48 4.94
CA THR A 58 -5.82 3.97 5.57
C THR A 58 -4.66 4.06 4.57
N LEU A 59 -4.52 3.08 3.67
CA LEU A 59 -3.47 3.03 2.67
C LEU A 59 -3.60 4.20 1.69
N ARG A 60 -4.82 4.55 1.28
CA ARG A 60 -5.09 5.70 0.40
C ARG A 60 -4.58 7.01 1.00
N GLU A 61 -4.81 7.24 2.29
CA GLU A 61 -4.34 8.45 2.98
C GLU A 61 -2.81 8.50 3.09
N LYS A 62 -2.17 7.33 3.29
CA LYS A 62 -0.70 7.23 3.27
C LYS A 62 -0.13 7.50 1.89
N VAL A 63 -0.73 6.96 0.82
CA VAL A 63 -0.32 7.22 -0.56
C VAL A 63 -0.46 8.70 -0.88
N ARG A 64 -1.59 9.33 -0.55
CA ARG A 64 -1.79 10.78 -0.72
C ARG A 64 -0.68 11.57 -0.05
N SER A 65 -0.37 11.24 1.21
CA SER A 65 0.68 11.90 1.98
C SER A 65 2.08 11.71 1.35
N ALA A 66 2.36 10.54 0.79
CA ALA A 66 3.62 10.24 0.12
C ALA A 66 3.76 11.02 -1.21
N LEU A 67 2.68 11.12 -1.99
CA LEU A 67 2.67 11.85 -3.25
C LEU A 67 2.84 13.37 -3.05
N VAL A 68 2.24 13.95 -2.00
CA VAL A 68 2.44 15.37 -1.66
C VAL A 68 3.91 15.66 -1.34
N ARG A 69 4.59 14.77 -0.59
CA ARG A 69 6.03 14.90 -0.33
C ARG A 69 6.86 14.81 -1.61
N HIS A 70 6.54 13.85 -2.49
CA HIS A 70 7.28 13.67 -3.75
C HIS A 70 7.09 14.80 -4.76
N GLN A 71 5.97 15.52 -4.72
CA GLN A 71 5.73 16.68 -5.59
C GLN A 71 6.61 17.88 -5.21
N GLY A 72 7.03 17.99 -3.95
CA GLY A 72 7.97 19.02 -3.49
C GLY A 72 9.44 18.73 -3.83
N ASP A 73 9.79 17.47 -4.05
CA ASP A 73 11.17 16.98 -4.27
C ASP A 73 11.51 16.66 -5.73
N ARG A 74 10.62 16.92 -6.71
CA ARG A 74 11.01 16.76 -8.11
C ARG A 74 12.11 17.80 -8.41
N PRO A 75 13.32 17.37 -8.81
CA PRO A 75 14.28 18.33 -9.33
C PRO A 75 13.63 18.98 -10.54
N VAL A 76 13.50 20.31 -10.51
CA VAL A 76 13.18 21.09 -11.70
C VAL A 76 14.18 20.64 -12.75
N ARG A 77 13.71 19.94 -13.78
CA ARG A 77 14.57 19.59 -14.91
C ARG A 77 15.16 20.90 -15.42
N ALA A 78 16.44 21.13 -15.17
CA ALA A 78 17.17 22.20 -15.80
C ALA A 78 17.06 21.94 -17.31
N ASP A 79 16.27 22.77 -17.99
CA ASP A 79 16.18 22.82 -19.44
C ASP A 79 17.59 23.16 -19.96
N ALA A 80 18.36 22.12 -20.29
CA ALA A 80 19.64 22.26 -20.95
C ALA A 80 19.40 22.64 -22.41
N ARG A 81 18.90 23.86 -22.64
CA ARG A 81 19.13 24.56 -23.91
C ARG A 81 20.57 25.04 -23.92
N ARG A 82 21.43 24.26 -24.55
CA ARG A 82 22.59 24.72 -25.32
C ARG A 82 22.52 23.95 -26.64
N GLY A 83 22.38 24.53 -27.81
CA GLY A 83 22.95 25.80 -28.25
C GLY A 83 24.37 25.55 -28.78
N ALA A 84 24.45 25.01 -30.00
CA ALA A 84 25.57 25.01 -30.95
C ALA A 84 25.05 24.27 -32.19
N ALA A 85 24.84 24.79 -33.41
CA ALA A 85 25.36 25.96 -34.11
C ALA A 85 26.89 26.02 -34.13
N GLY A 86 27.48 25.60 -35.26
CA GLY A 86 28.90 25.70 -35.57
C GLY A 86 29.41 24.46 -36.28
#